data_AF-A0A972GIY5-F1
#
_entry.id   AF-A0A972GIY5-F1
#
_cell.length_a   1.000
_cell.length_b   1.000
_cell.length_c   1.000
_cell.angle_alpha   90.00
_cell.angle_beta   90.00
_cell.angle_gamma   90.00
#
_symmetry.space_group_name_H-M   'P 1'
#
loop_
_entity.id
_entity.type
_entity.pdbx_description
1 polymer ?
#
loop_
_entity_poly.entity_id
_entity_poly.type
_entity_poly.pdbx_seq_one_letter_code
_entity_poly.pdbx_strand_id
1 'polypeptide(L)'
;MRSLRDILLGLTIIQVAILLTVTGATFVLMQNTNTFIQETRDRNLVASQAQRVTVEMLRARRLEKDYFIAINSPAPRISADEQFQRWEVAYQDLGDALQGMERYMQTPEETAQFVSWQDTYGRYLQAFELVQQRPSVASGTAQVANESMNAFDDMLSSLTEETIIFADQKANEADQAWGELLVQENRTVPAIIGIGSLAIVLTGMIGIGMARWLPRPLLALTKQAEQVAEGNLDVRVDDAGNHEVGRLGRAFNHMTEQLTAQQAAIVTRTTELEQANTQQRTLVEQLQKSLYEQETLDRTVRELSVPTIPILPGVLVIPLVGAFDQQRAQNLQTIVLSAAEQQRVTHVLLDVTGVPLVDTHVAQMIIHITNSLQLLGAEPSLIGIRPEVAQTLINLGIKFEHLPIYADLQSAVEHYLSQDMRNTSRHGRP
;
A
#
# COMPACT_ATOMS: atom_id res chain seq x y z
N MET A 1 1.30 -13.23 -19.48
CA MET A 1 0.98 -11.87 -19.01
C MET A 1 2.09 -11.44 -18.06
N ARG A 2 2.63 -10.23 -18.17
CA ARG A 2 3.84 -9.82 -17.43
C ARG A 2 3.46 -8.98 -16.22
N SER A 3 4.02 -9.30 -15.07
CA SER A 3 3.88 -8.49 -13.86
C SER A 3 4.61 -7.14 -14.04
N LEU A 4 4.26 -6.13 -13.24
CA LEU A 4 4.97 -4.86 -13.13
C LEU A 4 6.45 -5.11 -12.89
N ARG A 5 6.77 -6.00 -11.94
CA ARG A 5 8.15 -6.44 -11.70
C ARG A 5 8.80 -6.99 -12.97
N ASP A 6 8.09 -7.80 -13.76
CA ASP A 6 8.63 -8.35 -15.01
C ASP A 6 8.85 -7.27 -16.08
N ILE A 7 8.00 -6.24 -16.12
CA ILE A 7 8.17 -5.07 -17.01
C ILE A 7 9.42 -4.28 -16.57
N LEU A 8 9.56 -4.00 -15.27
CA LEU A 8 10.71 -3.26 -14.75
C LEU A 8 12.01 -4.05 -14.95
N LEU A 9 12.01 -5.35 -14.67
CA LEU A 9 13.14 -6.25 -14.96
C LEU A 9 13.44 -6.24 -16.47
N GLY A 10 12.43 -6.31 -17.32
CA GLY A 10 12.62 -6.21 -18.78
C GLY A 10 13.30 -4.91 -19.20
N LEU A 11 12.88 -3.76 -18.66
CA LEU A 11 13.48 -2.47 -18.97
C LEU A 11 14.92 -2.36 -18.45
N THR A 12 15.20 -2.84 -17.24
CA THR A 12 16.57 -2.86 -16.70
C THR A 12 17.50 -3.79 -17.49
N ILE A 13 17.01 -4.96 -17.91
CA ILE A 13 17.74 -5.86 -18.80
C ILE A 13 18.06 -5.18 -20.13
N ILE A 14 17.11 -4.43 -20.70
CA ILE A 14 17.33 -3.66 -21.92
C ILE A 14 18.41 -2.58 -21.70
N GLN A 15 18.38 -1.85 -20.59
CA GLN A 15 19.40 -0.85 -20.26
C GLN A 15 20.80 -1.48 -20.11
N VAL A 16 20.90 -2.62 -19.41
CA VAL A 16 22.17 -3.35 -19.28
C VAL A 16 22.65 -3.88 -20.63
N ALA A 17 21.75 -4.40 -21.47
CA ALA A 17 22.09 -4.85 -22.82
C ALA A 17 22.60 -3.71 -23.70
N ILE A 18 22.00 -2.52 -23.62
CA ILE A 18 22.49 -1.31 -24.31
C ILE A 18 23.90 -0.98 -23.84
N LEU A 19 24.14 -0.93 -22.52
CA LEU A 19 25.47 -0.62 -21.97
C LEU A 19 26.52 -1.64 -22.41
N LEU A 20 26.23 -2.94 -22.31
CA LEU A 20 27.14 -4.01 -22.76
C LEU A 20 27.42 -3.93 -24.26
N THR A 21 26.42 -3.62 -25.07
CA THR A 21 26.59 -3.47 -26.53
C THR A 21 27.48 -2.27 -26.85
N VAL A 22 27.29 -1.14 -26.17
CA VAL A 22 28.16 0.03 -26.33
C VAL A 22 29.58 -0.27 -25.89
N THR A 23 29.77 -0.84 -24.71
CA THR A 23 31.11 -1.21 -24.21
C THR A 23 31.81 -2.18 -25.16
N GLY A 24 31.11 -3.21 -25.66
CA GLY A 24 31.64 -4.15 -26.63
C GLY A 24 32.02 -3.49 -27.96
N ALA A 25 31.15 -2.63 -28.49
CA ALA A 25 31.42 -1.91 -29.73
C ALA A 25 32.63 -0.95 -29.58
N THR A 26 32.71 -0.20 -28.48
CA THR A 26 33.85 0.66 -28.18
C THR A 26 35.14 -0.15 -28.03
N PHE A 27 35.10 -1.30 -27.36
CA PHE A 27 36.26 -2.18 -27.22
C PHE A 27 36.77 -2.67 -28.58
N VAL A 28 35.88 -3.14 -29.46
CA VAL A 28 36.25 -3.58 -30.82
C VAL A 28 36.85 -2.45 -31.64
N LEU A 29 36.23 -1.27 -31.63
CA LEU A 29 36.76 -0.09 -32.33
C LEU A 29 38.16 0.29 -31.82
N MET A 30 38.36 0.28 -30.50
CA MET A 30 39.64 0.60 -29.89
C MET A 30 40.72 -0.45 -30.19
N GLN A 31 40.35 -1.74 -30.20
CA GLN A 31 41.26 -2.81 -30.59
C GLN A 31 41.70 -2.66 -32.05
N ASN A 32 40.77 -2.38 -32.97
CA ASN A 32 41.08 -2.17 -34.38
C ASN A 32 42.02 -0.97 -34.59
N THR A 33 41.78 0.15 -33.90
CA THR A 33 42.67 1.31 -33.97
C THR A 33 44.05 1.01 -33.38
N ASN A 34 44.13 0.25 -32.29
CA ASN A 34 45.41 -0.11 -31.69
C ASN A 34 46.24 -1.02 -32.62
N THR A 35 45.62 -1.99 -33.29
CA THR A 35 46.29 -2.82 -34.30
C THR A 35 46.82 -1.95 -35.45
N PHE A 36 45.99 -1.03 -35.95
CA PHE A 36 46.37 -0.16 -37.05
C PHE A 36 47.53 0.79 -36.67
N ILE A 37 47.54 1.33 -35.44
CA ILE A 37 48.65 2.11 -34.90
C ILE A 37 49.96 1.29 -34.85
N GLN A 38 49.87 0.01 -34.45
CA GLN A 38 51.04 -0.87 -34.42
C GLN A 38 51.59 -1.10 -35.83
N GLU A 39 50.74 -1.43 -36.80
CA GLU A 39 51.14 -1.63 -38.21
C GLU A 39 51.81 -0.37 -38.78
N THR A 40 51.25 0.82 -38.56
CA THR A 40 51.87 2.07 -39.04
C THR A 40 53.20 2.36 -38.34
N ARG A 41 53.30 2.09 -37.04
CA ARG A 41 54.57 2.23 -36.31
C ARG A 41 55.63 1.32 -36.91
N ASP A 42 55.29 0.07 -37.20
CA ASP A 42 56.23 -0.89 -37.74
C ASP A 42 56.70 -0.48 -39.15
N ARG A 43 55.80 0.01 -40.01
CA ARG A 43 56.17 0.59 -41.33
C ARG A 43 57.13 1.77 -41.19
N ASN A 44 56.87 2.67 -40.26
CA ASN A 44 57.75 3.82 -40.00
C ASN A 44 59.12 3.39 -39.47
N LEU A 45 59.19 2.34 -38.64
CA LEU A 45 60.45 1.77 -38.20
C LEU A 45 61.26 1.22 -39.37
N VAL A 46 60.65 0.45 -40.28
CA VAL A 46 61.32 -0.05 -41.51
C VAL A 46 61.88 1.10 -42.34
N ALA A 47 61.07 2.13 -42.60
CA ALA A 47 61.49 3.31 -43.34
C ALA A 47 62.70 4.01 -42.69
N SER A 48 62.66 4.20 -41.37
CA SER A 48 63.76 4.82 -40.61
C SER A 48 65.07 4.01 -40.67
N GLN A 49 64.99 2.68 -40.59
CA GLN A 49 66.16 1.82 -40.66
C GLN A 49 66.72 1.75 -42.09
N ALA A 50 65.86 1.70 -43.10
CA ALA A 50 66.27 1.78 -44.50
C ALA A 50 67.01 3.10 -44.78
N GLN A 51 66.49 4.22 -44.28
CA GLN A 51 67.15 5.52 -44.41
C GLN A 51 68.52 5.53 -43.71
N ARG A 52 68.64 4.89 -42.54
CA ARG A 52 69.92 4.75 -41.84
C ARG A 52 70.93 3.97 -42.68
N VAL A 53 70.54 2.84 -43.27
CA VAL A 53 71.39 2.05 -44.18
C VAL A 53 71.87 2.91 -45.35
N THR A 54 70.96 3.64 -46.00
CA THR A 54 71.30 4.56 -47.10
C THR A 54 72.32 5.63 -46.68
N VAL A 55 72.14 6.24 -45.51
CA VAL A 55 73.07 7.27 -45.00
C VAL A 55 74.45 6.69 -44.72
N GLU A 56 74.53 5.54 -44.03
CA GLU A 56 75.82 4.89 -43.75
C GLU A 56 76.48 4.38 -45.03
N MET A 57 75.70 3.91 -46.02
CA MET A 57 76.21 3.52 -47.34
C MET A 57 76.86 4.70 -48.06
N LEU A 58 76.18 5.85 -48.14
CA LEU A 58 76.71 7.06 -48.75
C LEU A 58 77.95 7.57 -48.02
N ARG A 59 77.99 7.44 -46.69
CA ARG A 59 79.16 7.80 -45.87
C ARG A 59 80.35 6.88 -46.14
N ALA A 60 80.14 5.56 -46.15
CA ALA A 60 81.18 4.59 -46.47
C ALA A 60 81.74 4.84 -47.88
N ARG A 61 80.87 5.05 -48.87
CA ARG A 61 81.25 5.35 -50.25
C ARG A 61 82.00 6.68 -50.42
N ARG A 62 81.65 7.68 -49.63
CA ARG A 62 82.40 8.95 -49.61
C ARG A 62 83.82 8.73 -49.08
N LEU A 63 83.96 8.03 -47.95
CA LEU A 63 85.25 7.80 -47.30
C LEU A 63 86.16 6.87 -48.13
N GLU A 64 85.56 5.92 -48.83
CA GLU A 64 86.22 5.11 -49.85
C GLU A 64 86.87 6.00 -50.92
N LYS A 65 86.11 6.92 -51.51
CA LYS A 65 86.65 7.87 -52.49
C LYS A 65 87.75 8.74 -51.90
N ASP A 66 87.57 9.24 -50.68
CA ASP A 66 88.56 10.06 -49.99
C ASP A 66 89.87 9.28 -49.73
N TYR A 67 89.80 7.98 -49.45
CA TYR A 67 90.96 7.08 -49.33
C TYR A 67 91.72 6.95 -50.66
N PHE A 68 91.02 6.67 -51.77
CA PHE A 68 91.66 6.57 -53.08
C PHE A 68 92.29 7.88 -53.54
N ILE A 69 91.64 9.01 -53.26
CA ILE A 69 92.20 10.35 -53.54
C ILE A 69 93.49 10.55 -52.73
N ALA A 70 93.52 10.13 -51.45
CA ALA A 70 94.70 10.27 -50.60
C ALA A 70 95.88 9.43 -51.08
N ILE A 71 95.66 8.20 -51.55
CA ILE A 71 96.69 7.35 -52.17
C ILE A 71 97.29 8.02 -53.42
N ASN A 72 96.44 8.72 -54.19
CA ASN A 72 96.83 9.36 -55.46
C ASN A 72 97.45 10.75 -55.28
N SER A 73 97.52 11.26 -54.05
CA SER A 73 97.98 12.61 -53.74
C SER A 73 99.42 12.59 -53.20
N PRO A 74 100.36 13.38 -53.76
CA PRO A 74 101.75 13.41 -53.29
C PRO A 74 101.93 13.91 -51.84
N ALA A 75 101.01 14.73 -51.35
CA ALA A 75 100.99 15.29 -50.00
C ALA A 75 99.54 15.56 -49.56
N PRO A 76 98.75 14.53 -49.21
CA PRO A 76 97.35 14.70 -48.85
C PRO A 76 97.21 15.39 -47.48
N ARG A 77 96.11 16.11 -47.29
CA ARG A 77 95.80 16.78 -46.01
C ARG A 77 95.56 15.78 -44.86
N ILE A 78 95.02 14.60 -45.19
CA ILE A 78 94.79 13.47 -44.29
C ILE A 78 95.48 12.28 -44.94
N SER A 79 96.26 11.49 -44.19
CA SER A 79 96.99 10.35 -44.75
C SER A 79 96.04 9.27 -45.25
N ALA A 80 96.51 8.45 -46.20
CA ALA A 80 95.74 7.30 -46.68
C ALA A 80 95.39 6.34 -45.53
N ASP A 81 96.31 6.10 -44.59
CA ASP A 81 96.06 5.24 -43.42
C ASP A 81 94.95 5.80 -42.52
N GLU A 82 94.93 7.11 -42.25
CA GLU A 82 93.88 7.73 -41.45
C GLU A 82 92.54 7.71 -42.19
N GLN A 83 92.51 7.94 -43.51
CA GLN A 83 91.29 7.79 -44.31
C GLN A 83 90.76 6.37 -44.30
N PHE A 84 91.66 5.38 -44.37
CA PHE A 84 91.29 3.97 -44.30
C PHE A 84 90.66 3.62 -42.96
N GLN A 85 91.25 4.04 -41.83
CA GLN A 85 90.66 3.82 -40.50
C GLN A 85 89.27 4.45 -40.37
N ARG A 86 89.06 5.65 -40.96
CA ARG A 86 87.73 6.29 -40.99
C ARG A 86 86.74 5.50 -41.84
N TRP A 87 87.17 5.01 -42.99
CA TRP A 87 86.36 4.15 -43.85
C TRP A 87 85.99 2.85 -43.14
N GLU A 88 86.93 2.19 -42.46
CA GLU A 88 86.72 0.95 -41.72
C GLU A 88 85.62 1.09 -40.68
N VAL A 89 85.63 2.19 -39.90
CA VAL A 89 84.57 2.51 -38.94
C VAL A 89 83.23 2.74 -39.65
N ALA A 90 83.18 3.53 -40.71
CA ALA A 90 81.94 3.78 -41.44
C ALA A 90 81.38 2.51 -42.10
N TYR A 91 82.25 1.60 -42.51
CA TYR A 91 81.87 0.32 -43.08
C TYR A 91 81.32 -0.64 -42.02
N GLN A 92 81.88 -0.64 -40.81
CA GLN A 92 81.32 -1.33 -39.64
C GLN A 92 79.95 -0.75 -39.25
N ASP A 93 79.81 0.59 -39.20
CA ASP A 93 78.55 1.28 -38.92
C ASP A 93 77.44 0.89 -39.92
N LEU A 94 77.81 0.72 -41.21
CA LEU A 94 76.90 0.20 -42.24
C LEU A 94 76.50 -1.25 -42.00
N GLY A 95 77.43 -2.12 -41.59
CA GLY A 95 77.14 -3.50 -41.20
C GLY A 95 76.14 -3.56 -40.04
N ASP A 96 76.35 -2.74 -39.02
CA ASP A 96 75.44 -2.60 -37.87
C ASP A 96 74.07 -2.03 -38.28
N ALA A 97 74.03 -1.12 -39.25
CA ALA A 97 72.79 -0.61 -39.82
C ALA A 97 72.01 -1.68 -40.57
N LEU A 98 72.69 -2.47 -41.42
CA LEU A 98 72.10 -3.60 -42.11
C LEU A 98 71.58 -4.64 -41.10
N GLN A 99 72.39 -5.06 -40.13
CA GLN A 99 71.94 -6.03 -39.11
C GLN A 99 70.76 -5.49 -38.27
N GLY A 100 70.75 -4.19 -37.97
CA GLY A 100 69.63 -3.54 -37.28
C GLY A 100 68.30 -3.65 -38.05
N MET A 101 68.36 -3.72 -39.37
CA MET A 101 67.21 -3.76 -40.28
C MET A 101 66.54 -5.14 -40.36
N GLU A 102 67.30 -6.23 -40.14
CA GLU A 102 66.84 -7.62 -40.21
C GLU A 102 65.57 -7.86 -39.38
N ARG A 103 65.50 -7.26 -38.19
CA ARG A 103 64.40 -7.42 -37.24
C ARG A 103 63.07 -6.81 -37.69
N TYR A 104 63.11 -6.00 -38.74
CA TYR A 104 61.94 -5.27 -39.23
C TYR A 104 61.50 -5.72 -40.63
N MET A 105 62.15 -6.72 -41.24
CA MET A 105 61.69 -7.30 -42.50
C MET A 105 60.36 -8.04 -42.25
N GLN A 106 59.27 -7.54 -42.85
CA GLN A 106 57.92 -8.06 -42.61
C GLN A 106 57.50 -9.06 -43.69
N THR A 107 58.04 -8.93 -44.90
CA THR A 107 57.66 -9.78 -46.03
C THR A 107 58.80 -10.70 -46.50
N PRO A 108 58.47 -11.85 -47.15
CA PRO A 108 59.48 -12.71 -47.76
C PRO A 108 60.30 -12.00 -48.85
N GLU A 109 59.69 -11.05 -49.56
CA GLU A 109 60.34 -10.25 -50.60
C GLU A 109 61.36 -9.28 -50.01
N GLU A 110 60.97 -8.53 -48.97
CA GLU A 110 61.87 -7.66 -48.20
C GLU A 110 63.04 -8.45 -47.62
N THR A 111 62.76 -9.63 -47.06
CA THR A 111 63.80 -10.52 -46.51
C THR A 111 64.78 -10.97 -47.59
N ALA A 112 64.29 -11.34 -48.78
CA ALA A 112 65.15 -11.76 -49.89
C ALA A 112 66.01 -10.60 -50.42
N GLN A 113 65.44 -9.40 -50.53
CA GLN A 113 66.16 -8.19 -50.93
C GLN A 113 67.25 -7.83 -49.91
N PHE A 114 66.93 -7.91 -48.63
CA PHE A 114 67.89 -7.69 -47.55
C PHE A 114 69.05 -8.69 -47.58
N VAL A 115 68.78 -9.98 -47.80
CA VAL A 115 69.83 -11.01 -47.93
C VAL A 115 70.74 -10.71 -49.14
N SER A 116 70.17 -10.26 -50.26
CA SER A 116 70.96 -9.83 -51.44
C SER A 116 71.91 -8.67 -51.11
N TRP A 117 71.45 -7.70 -50.32
CA TRP A 117 72.28 -6.59 -49.87
C TRP A 117 73.39 -7.02 -48.91
N GLN A 118 73.10 -7.91 -47.97
CA GLN A 118 74.11 -8.48 -47.08
C GLN A 118 75.19 -9.25 -47.85
N ASP A 119 74.80 -10.04 -48.85
CA ASP A 119 75.75 -10.76 -49.72
C ASP A 119 76.61 -9.79 -50.54
N THR A 120 75.99 -8.76 -51.12
CA THR A 120 76.68 -7.73 -51.91
C THR A 120 77.66 -6.95 -51.04
N TYR A 121 77.25 -6.56 -49.83
CA TYR A 121 78.11 -5.95 -48.82
C TYR A 121 79.30 -6.89 -48.50
N GLY A 122 79.05 -8.15 -48.15
CA GLY A 122 80.12 -9.11 -47.82
C GLY A 122 81.12 -9.34 -48.95
N ARG A 123 80.64 -9.45 -50.20
CA ARG A 123 81.52 -9.57 -51.38
C ARG A 123 82.37 -8.32 -51.61
N TYR A 124 81.81 -7.13 -51.36
CA TYR A 124 82.56 -5.89 -51.48
C TYR A 124 83.68 -5.80 -50.44
N LEU A 125 83.41 -6.16 -49.18
CA LEU A 125 84.44 -6.15 -48.12
C LEU A 125 85.61 -7.07 -48.49
N GLN A 126 85.31 -8.31 -48.89
CA GLN A 126 86.33 -9.27 -49.31
C GLN A 126 87.15 -8.76 -50.49
N ALA A 127 86.50 -8.13 -51.46
CA ALA A 127 87.15 -7.50 -52.59
C ALA A 127 88.08 -6.36 -52.17
N PHE A 128 87.63 -5.47 -51.29
CA PHE A 128 88.42 -4.35 -50.79
C PHE A 128 89.66 -4.81 -50.02
N GLU A 129 89.51 -5.84 -49.17
CA GLU A 129 90.63 -6.47 -48.46
C GLU A 129 91.68 -7.07 -49.42
N LEU A 130 91.23 -7.71 -50.50
CA LEU A 130 92.14 -8.24 -51.53
C LEU A 130 92.90 -7.14 -52.27
N VAL A 131 92.29 -5.96 -52.47
CA VAL A 131 92.97 -4.80 -53.06
C VAL A 131 94.05 -4.25 -52.13
N GLN A 132 93.76 -4.16 -50.83
CA GLN A 132 94.70 -3.76 -49.77
C GLN A 132 95.93 -4.68 -49.69
N GLN A 133 95.75 -5.99 -49.83
CA GLN A 133 96.85 -6.97 -49.74
C GLN A 133 97.80 -6.97 -50.95
N ARG A 134 97.52 -6.20 -52.02
CA ARG A 134 98.38 -6.14 -53.21
C ARG A 134 99.64 -5.29 -52.95
N PRO A 135 100.86 -5.82 -53.19
CA PRO A 135 102.12 -5.10 -52.98
C PRO A 135 102.19 -3.74 -53.71
N SER A 136 101.50 -3.61 -54.84
CA SER A 136 101.42 -2.39 -55.67
C SER A 136 100.60 -1.26 -55.02
N VAL A 137 99.60 -1.58 -54.20
CA VAL A 137 98.85 -0.60 -53.40
C VAL A 137 99.69 -0.15 -52.21
N ALA A 138 100.43 -1.08 -51.58
CA ALA A 138 101.46 -0.76 -50.58
C ALA A 138 102.63 0.09 -51.15
N SER A 139 102.82 0.07 -52.47
CA SER A 139 103.81 0.88 -53.20
C SER A 139 103.27 2.26 -53.64
N GLY A 140 101.99 2.56 -53.40
CA GLY A 140 101.36 3.84 -53.73
C GLY A 140 101.07 4.11 -55.21
N THR A 141 100.96 3.08 -56.06
CA THR A 141 100.64 3.32 -57.48
C THR A 141 99.13 3.50 -57.70
N ALA A 142 98.75 4.76 -57.97
CA ALA A 142 97.38 5.20 -58.22
C ALA A 142 96.59 4.36 -59.23
N GLN A 143 97.27 3.85 -60.26
CA GLN A 143 96.64 3.14 -61.36
C GLN A 143 96.10 1.76 -60.96
N VAL A 144 96.82 1.00 -60.14
CA VAL A 144 96.39 -0.35 -59.74
C VAL A 144 95.24 -0.31 -58.74
N ALA A 145 95.25 0.69 -57.84
CA ALA A 145 94.14 0.96 -56.93
C ALA A 145 92.87 1.33 -57.71
N ASN A 146 92.99 2.21 -58.71
CA ASN A 146 91.88 2.67 -59.53
C ASN A 146 91.29 1.57 -60.43
N GLU A 147 92.14 0.77 -61.10
CA GLU A 147 91.70 -0.37 -61.91
C GLU A 147 91.04 -1.48 -61.08
N SER A 148 91.52 -1.69 -59.85
CA SER A 148 90.94 -2.70 -58.95
C SER A 148 89.59 -2.27 -58.40
N MET A 149 89.37 -0.96 -58.16
CA MET A 149 88.11 -0.47 -57.61
C MET A 149 87.02 -0.26 -58.67
N ASN A 150 87.38 0.09 -59.91
CA ASN A 150 86.43 0.18 -61.02
C ASN A 150 85.63 -1.12 -61.22
N ALA A 151 86.18 -2.29 -60.86
CA ALA A 151 85.49 -3.58 -60.95
C ALA A 151 84.37 -3.74 -59.89
N PHE A 152 84.36 -2.93 -58.84
CA PHE A 152 83.39 -2.97 -57.74
C PHE A 152 82.49 -1.73 -57.67
N ASP A 153 82.83 -0.68 -58.41
CA ASP A 153 82.06 0.56 -58.50
C ASP A 153 80.62 0.32 -58.97
N ASP A 154 80.40 -0.56 -59.94
CA ASP A 154 79.07 -0.93 -60.42
C ASP A 154 78.26 -1.65 -59.33
N MET A 155 78.91 -2.50 -58.54
CA MET A 155 78.26 -3.29 -57.49
C MET A 155 77.80 -2.40 -56.32
N LEU A 156 78.65 -1.49 -55.85
CA LEU A 156 78.26 -0.50 -54.84
C LEU A 156 77.26 0.51 -55.38
N SER A 157 77.34 0.88 -56.66
CA SER A 157 76.35 1.77 -57.28
C SER A 157 74.96 1.15 -57.30
N SER A 158 74.85 -0.10 -57.74
CA SER A 158 73.58 -0.85 -57.70
C SER A 158 73.05 -0.94 -56.27
N LEU A 159 73.90 -1.32 -55.31
CA LEU A 159 73.50 -1.44 -53.91
C LEU A 159 73.05 -0.09 -53.32
N THR A 160 73.78 0.98 -53.61
CA THR A 160 73.41 2.34 -53.17
C THR A 160 72.07 2.75 -53.77
N GLU A 161 71.87 2.54 -55.07
CA GLU A 161 70.62 2.87 -55.76
C GLU A 161 69.44 2.06 -55.21
N GLU A 162 69.60 0.76 -55.01
CA GLU A 162 68.57 -0.11 -54.44
C GLU A 162 68.19 0.29 -53.01
N THR A 163 69.16 0.60 -52.15
CA THR A 163 68.88 1.05 -50.78
C THR A 163 68.18 2.41 -50.74
N ILE A 164 68.53 3.34 -51.65
CA ILE A 164 67.83 4.62 -51.80
C ILE A 164 66.38 4.39 -52.24
N ILE A 165 66.17 3.60 -53.29
CA ILE A 165 64.82 3.31 -53.82
C ILE A 165 63.96 2.65 -52.75
N PHE A 166 64.51 1.68 -52.02
CA PHE A 166 63.79 1.01 -50.95
C PHE A 166 63.46 1.95 -49.78
N ALA A 167 64.42 2.80 -49.36
CA ALA A 167 64.19 3.76 -48.30
C ALA A 167 63.10 4.78 -48.67
N ASP A 168 63.13 5.29 -49.91
CA ASP A 168 62.10 6.20 -50.43
C ASP A 168 60.73 5.51 -50.52
N GLN A 169 60.70 4.27 -51.04
CA GLN A 169 59.47 3.48 -51.09
C GLN A 169 58.87 3.28 -49.69
N LYS A 170 59.68 2.90 -48.70
CA LYS A 170 59.20 2.67 -47.33
C LYS A 170 58.82 3.96 -46.62
N ALA A 171 59.51 5.07 -46.88
CA ALA A 171 59.11 6.39 -46.38
C ALA A 171 57.74 6.79 -46.94
N ASN A 172 57.52 6.60 -48.24
CA ASN A 172 56.23 6.87 -48.89
C ASN A 172 55.11 5.96 -48.33
N GLU A 173 55.38 4.67 -48.13
CA GLU A 173 54.41 3.73 -47.50
C GLU A 173 54.08 4.13 -46.05
N ALA A 174 55.08 4.58 -45.29
CA ALA A 174 54.89 5.06 -43.92
C ALA A 174 54.05 6.34 -43.88
N ASP A 175 54.34 7.32 -44.74
CA ASP A 175 53.58 8.57 -44.86
C ASP A 175 52.13 8.32 -45.28
N GLN A 176 51.89 7.39 -46.20
CA GLN A 176 50.54 6.95 -46.57
C GLN A 176 49.81 6.32 -45.38
N ALA A 177 50.47 5.42 -44.64
CA ALA A 177 49.90 4.80 -43.45
C ALA A 177 49.58 5.83 -42.35
N TRP A 178 50.42 6.86 -42.18
CA TRP A 178 50.13 7.98 -41.29
C TRP A 178 48.89 8.77 -41.73
N GLY A 179 48.72 9.01 -43.03
CA GLY A 179 47.52 9.63 -43.58
C GLY A 179 46.25 8.81 -43.31
N GLU A 180 46.33 7.49 -43.52
CA GLU A 180 45.23 6.57 -43.23
C GLU A 180 44.86 6.55 -41.74
N LEU A 181 45.86 6.67 -40.83
CA LEU A 181 45.66 6.73 -39.38
C LEU A 181 44.80 7.93 -38.99
N LEU A 182 45.13 9.11 -39.53
CA LEU A 182 44.39 10.35 -39.25
C LEU A 182 42.95 10.25 -39.75
N VAL A 183 42.73 9.65 -40.93
CA VAL A 183 41.39 9.42 -41.46
C VAL A 183 40.61 8.42 -40.61
N GLN A 184 41.25 7.35 -40.15
CA GLN A 184 40.65 6.35 -39.27
C GLN A 184 40.32 6.92 -37.89
N GLU A 185 41.20 7.73 -37.31
CA GLU A 185 40.98 8.44 -36.05
C GLU A 185 39.74 9.36 -36.16
N ASN A 186 39.67 10.15 -37.24
CA ASN A 186 38.57 11.07 -37.50
C ASN A 186 37.23 10.36 -37.80
N ARG A 187 37.23 9.05 -38.04
CA ARG A 187 36.01 8.22 -38.12
C ARG A 187 35.68 7.54 -36.80
N THR A 188 36.69 7.06 -36.08
CA THR A 188 36.51 6.20 -34.90
C THR A 188 36.07 7.00 -33.68
N VAL A 189 36.71 8.15 -33.41
CA VAL A 189 36.35 9.02 -32.28
C VAL A 189 34.88 9.48 -32.34
N PRO A 190 34.37 10.06 -33.45
CA PRO A 190 32.97 10.45 -33.52
C PRO A 190 32.01 9.25 -33.48
N ALA A 191 32.40 8.08 -33.99
CA ALA A 191 31.59 6.87 -33.87
C ALA A 191 31.41 6.44 -32.40
N ILE A 192 32.49 6.45 -31.60
CA ILE A 192 32.43 6.15 -30.16
C ILE A 192 31.53 7.15 -29.43
N ILE A 193 31.72 8.45 -29.69
CA ILE A 193 30.90 9.52 -29.09
C ILE A 193 29.42 9.35 -29.49
N GLY A 194 29.15 9.04 -30.75
CA GLY A 194 27.79 8.85 -31.27
C GLY A 194 27.08 7.66 -30.62
N ILE A 195 27.74 6.51 -30.54
CA ILE A 195 27.20 5.30 -29.89
C ILE A 195 26.95 5.55 -28.40
N GLY A 196 27.92 6.18 -27.70
CA GLY A 196 27.78 6.53 -26.29
C GLY A 196 26.63 7.50 -26.04
N SER A 197 26.51 8.55 -26.85
CA SER A 197 25.41 9.52 -26.76
C SER A 197 24.05 8.88 -27.00
N LEU A 198 23.94 8.01 -28.00
CA LEU A 198 22.71 7.27 -28.29
C LEU A 198 22.30 6.39 -27.11
N ALA A 199 23.25 5.68 -26.48
CA ALA A 199 22.97 4.87 -25.30
C ALA A 199 22.50 5.70 -24.10
N ILE A 200 23.09 6.88 -23.88
CA ILE A 200 22.63 7.81 -22.82
C ILE A 200 21.20 8.25 -23.09
N VAL A 201 20.88 8.64 -24.33
CA VAL A 201 19.52 9.05 -24.72
C VAL A 201 18.52 7.92 -24.52
N LEU A 202 18.81 6.72 -25.01
CA LEU A 202 17.92 5.56 -24.86
C LEU A 202 17.70 5.19 -23.40
N THR A 203 18.78 5.16 -22.60
CA THR A 203 18.72 4.87 -21.16
C THR A 203 17.89 5.93 -20.43
N GLY A 204 18.10 7.20 -20.76
CA GLY A 204 17.35 8.34 -20.21
C GLY A 204 15.87 8.30 -20.60
N MET A 205 15.53 7.97 -21.84
CA MET A 205 14.15 7.81 -22.30
C MET A 205 13.42 6.70 -21.53
N ILE A 206 14.07 5.55 -21.32
CA ILE A 206 13.52 4.46 -20.50
C ILE A 206 13.29 4.93 -19.06
N GLY A 207 14.27 5.61 -18.47
CA GLY A 207 14.17 6.15 -17.10
C GLY A 207 13.04 7.17 -16.94
N ILE A 208 12.94 8.14 -17.86
CA ILE A 208 11.88 9.16 -17.85
C ILE A 208 10.50 8.53 -18.07
N GLY A 209 10.38 7.57 -18.99
CA GLY A 209 9.14 6.84 -19.22
C GLY A 209 8.67 6.13 -17.95
N MET A 210 9.59 5.43 -17.28
CA MET A 210 9.32 4.72 -16.02
C MET A 210 8.94 5.67 -14.88
N ALA A 211 9.66 6.79 -14.75
CA ALA A 211 9.39 7.82 -13.74
C ALA A 211 8.02 8.51 -13.92
N ARG A 212 7.48 8.52 -15.14
CA ARG A 212 6.13 9.06 -15.42
C ARG A 212 5.02 8.01 -15.31
N TRP A 213 5.34 6.75 -15.55
CA TRP A 213 4.35 5.67 -15.61
C TRP A 213 3.98 5.11 -14.23
N LEU A 214 4.97 4.90 -13.34
CA LEU A 214 4.74 4.28 -12.03
C LEU A 214 3.99 5.18 -11.03
N PRO A 215 4.36 6.47 -10.86
CA PRO A 215 3.76 7.29 -9.82
C PRO A 215 2.32 7.69 -10.11
N ARG A 216 1.95 7.85 -11.39
CA ARG A 216 0.60 8.29 -11.79
C ARG A 216 -0.53 7.42 -11.22
N PRO A 217 -0.55 6.09 -11.44
CA PRO A 217 -1.64 5.27 -10.91
C PRO A 217 -1.56 5.09 -9.39
N LEU A 218 -0.35 5.15 -8.79
CA LEU A 218 -0.21 5.10 -7.34
C LEU A 218 -0.78 6.37 -6.68
N LEU A 219 -0.47 7.56 -7.21
CA LEU A 219 -1.03 8.82 -6.75
C LEU A 219 -2.54 8.87 -6.93
N ALA A 220 -3.06 8.35 -8.05
CA ALA A 220 -4.50 8.25 -8.27
C ALA A 220 -5.17 7.37 -7.21
N LEU A 221 -4.58 6.21 -6.90
CA LEU A 221 -5.12 5.31 -5.88
C LEU A 221 -5.04 5.91 -4.47
N THR A 222 -3.95 6.58 -4.11
CA THR A 222 -3.84 7.31 -2.84
C THR A 222 -4.91 8.37 -2.72
N LYS A 223 -5.10 9.19 -3.77
CA LYS A 223 -6.12 10.25 -3.77
C LYS A 223 -7.53 9.69 -3.61
N GLN A 224 -7.86 8.58 -4.27
CA GLN A 224 -9.18 7.96 -4.10
C GLN A 224 -9.34 7.33 -2.71
N ALA A 225 -8.29 6.77 -2.12
CA ALA A 225 -8.32 6.26 -0.76
C ALA A 225 -8.57 7.38 0.27
N GLU A 226 -7.99 8.57 0.06
CA GLU A 226 -8.30 9.76 0.87
C GLU A 226 -9.78 10.14 0.78
N GLN A 227 -10.38 10.11 -0.42
CA GLN A 227 -11.82 10.39 -0.57
C GLN A 227 -12.72 9.37 0.12
N VAL A 228 -12.35 8.09 0.11
CA VAL A 228 -13.05 7.05 0.89
C VAL A 228 -12.96 7.33 2.39
N ALA A 229 -11.79 7.76 2.88
CA ALA A 229 -11.59 8.12 4.28
C ALA A 229 -12.41 9.35 4.70
N GLU A 230 -12.67 10.28 3.77
CA GLU A 230 -13.57 11.43 3.96
C GLU A 230 -15.06 11.06 3.87
N GLY A 231 -15.39 9.79 3.59
CA GLY A 231 -16.76 9.28 3.57
C GLY A 231 -17.40 9.16 2.19
N ASN A 232 -16.68 9.50 1.10
CA ASN A 232 -17.19 9.33 -0.26
C ASN A 232 -16.89 7.90 -0.76
N LEU A 233 -17.89 7.01 -0.69
CA LEU A 233 -17.75 5.60 -1.09
C LEU A 233 -18.07 5.33 -2.58
N ASP A 234 -18.51 6.33 -3.34
CA ASP A 234 -18.84 6.18 -4.76
C ASP A 234 -17.60 6.24 -5.67
N VAL A 235 -16.45 6.58 -5.10
CA VAL A 235 -15.20 6.66 -5.84
C VAL A 235 -14.71 5.30 -6.31
N ARG A 236 -14.15 5.27 -7.51
CA ARG A 236 -13.56 4.08 -8.12
C ARG A 236 -12.20 4.43 -8.72
N VAL A 237 -11.30 3.46 -8.70
CA VAL A 237 -9.99 3.56 -9.34
C VAL A 237 -10.06 2.79 -10.66
N ASP A 238 -9.45 3.36 -11.71
CA ASP A 238 -9.24 2.66 -12.98
C ASP A 238 -8.37 1.43 -12.72
N ASP A 239 -8.92 0.25 -13.03
CA ASP A 239 -8.29 -1.04 -12.81
C ASP A 239 -7.77 -1.67 -14.11
N ALA A 240 -7.65 -0.85 -15.18
CA ALA A 240 -7.05 -1.24 -16.44
C ALA A 240 -5.64 -1.81 -16.25
N GLY A 241 -5.47 -3.06 -16.70
CA GLY A 241 -4.19 -3.78 -16.67
C GLY A 241 -4.17 -4.99 -15.74
N ASN A 242 -3.53 -6.05 -16.21
CA ASN A 242 -3.39 -7.31 -15.46
C ASN A 242 -2.15 -7.35 -14.55
N HIS A 243 -1.50 -6.21 -14.31
CA HIS A 243 -0.34 -6.09 -13.42
C HIS A 243 -0.76 -5.70 -11.99
N GLU A 244 0.23 -5.63 -11.10
CA GLU A 244 0.12 -5.43 -9.65
C GLU A 244 -0.69 -4.18 -9.30
N VAL A 245 -0.52 -3.09 -10.06
CA VAL A 245 -1.30 -1.86 -9.88
C VAL A 245 -2.78 -2.05 -10.20
N GLY A 246 -3.13 -2.72 -11.29
CA GLY A 246 -4.54 -3.01 -11.61
C GLY A 246 -5.15 -4.00 -10.62
N ARG A 247 -4.35 -4.94 -10.09
CA ARG A 247 -4.78 -5.83 -8.98
C ARG A 247 -5.09 -5.02 -7.71
N LEU A 248 -4.27 -4.01 -7.39
CA LEU A 248 -4.53 -3.10 -6.28
C LEU A 248 -5.80 -2.26 -6.52
N GLY A 249 -6.01 -1.77 -7.75
CA GLY A 249 -7.24 -1.09 -8.15
C GLY A 249 -8.50 -1.95 -7.97
N ARG A 250 -8.46 -3.22 -8.40
CA ARG A 250 -9.56 -4.19 -8.17
C ARG A 250 -9.83 -4.44 -6.70
N ALA A 251 -8.77 -4.67 -5.91
CA ALA A 251 -8.90 -4.88 -4.47
C ALA A 251 -9.48 -3.65 -3.77
N PHE A 252 -9.06 -2.45 -4.17
CA PHE A 252 -9.62 -1.19 -3.70
C PHE A 252 -11.11 -1.09 -4.01
N ASN A 253 -11.51 -1.26 -5.28
CA ASN A 253 -12.91 -1.18 -5.70
C ASN A 253 -13.79 -2.18 -4.95
N HIS A 254 -13.31 -3.40 -4.72
CA HIS A 254 -14.03 -4.42 -3.93
C HIS A 254 -14.22 -4.02 -2.46
N MET A 255 -13.19 -3.46 -1.83
CA MET A 255 -13.29 -2.94 -0.46
C MET A 255 -14.31 -1.81 -0.37
N THR A 256 -14.31 -0.87 -1.31
CA THR A 256 -15.27 0.24 -1.31
C THR A 256 -16.70 -0.26 -1.51
N GLU A 257 -16.92 -1.25 -2.39
CA GLU A 257 -18.22 -1.90 -2.57
C GLU A 257 -18.73 -2.59 -1.29
N GLN A 258 -17.84 -3.28 -0.56
CA GLN A 258 -18.17 -3.88 0.74
C GLN A 258 -18.55 -2.83 1.79
N LEU A 259 -17.83 -1.70 1.84
CA LEU A 259 -18.13 -0.59 2.75
C LEU A 259 -19.51 0.02 2.43
N THR A 260 -19.82 0.25 1.15
CA THR A 260 -21.14 0.75 0.73
C THR A 260 -22.25 -0.21 1.15
N ALA A 261 -22.06 -1.52 0.93
CA ALA A 261 -23.03 -2.54 1.33
C ALA A 261 -23.21 -2.60 2.86
N GLN A 262 -22.13 -2.46 3.64
CA GLN A 262 -22.21 -2.40 5.10
C GLN A 262 -22.93 -1.15 5.60
N GLN A 263 -22.69 0.02 5.03
CA GLN A 263 -23.43 1.25 5.37
C GLN A 263 -24.92 1.08 5.09
N ALA A 264 -25.28 0.55 3.93
CA ALA A 264 -26.68 0.29 3.59
C ALA A 264 -27.34 -0.67 4.59
N ALA A 265 -26.65 -1.76 4.98
CA ALA A 265 -27.15 -2.71 5.96
C ALA A 265 -27.32 -2.09 7.37
N ILE A 266 -26.41 -1.20 7.77
CA ILE A 266 -26.54 -0.44 9.03
C ILE A 266 -27.78 0.44 8.99
N VAL A 267 -28.00 1.20 7.90
CA VAL A 267 -29.18 2.06 7.75
C VAL A 267 -30.46 1.24 7.84
N THR A 268 -30.55 0.11 7.13
CA THR A 268 -31.71 -0.79 7.23
C THR A 268 -31.95 -1.26 8.67
N ARG A 269 -30.90 -1.73 9.38
CA ARG A 269 -31.03 -2.15 10.77
C ARG A 269 -31.45 -1.03 11.71
N THR A 270 -30.96 0.20 11.49
CA THR A 270 -31.38 1.35 12.31
C THR A 270 -32.87 1.65 12.11
N THR A 271 -33.37 1.58 10.87
CA THR A 271 -34.81 1.76 10.59
C THR A 271 -35.66 0.64 11.20
N GLU A 272 -35.22 -0.62 11.12
CA GLU A 272 -35.90 -1.74 11.78
C GLU A 272 -35.96 -1.58 13.31
N LEU A 273 -34.85 -1.14 13.93
CA LEU A 273 -34.79 -0.88 15.36
C LEU A 273 -35.72 0.27 15.77
N GLU A 274 -35.79 1.35 15.00
CA GLU A 274 -36.70 2.46 15.25
C GLU A 274 -38.17 2.03 15.17
N GLN A 275 -38.52 1.20 14.19
CA GLN A 275 -39.87 0.62 14.07
C GLN A 275 -40.20 -0.29 15.26
N ALA A 276 -39.28 -1.19 15.63
CA ALA A 276 -39.46 -2.07 16.78
C ALA A 276 -39.63 -1.29 18.09
N ASN A 277 -38.84 -0.22 18.29
CA ASN A 277 -38.93 0.64 19.47
C ASN A 277 -40.28 1.40 19.50
N THR A 278 -40.75 1.89 18.36
CA THR A 278 -42.06 2.53 18.24
C THR A 278 -43.18 1.55 18.60
N GLN A 279 -43.11 0.32 18.09
CA GLN A 279 -44.08 -0.73 18.39
C GLN A 279 -44.07 -1.11 19.88
N GLN A 280 -42.89 -1.19 20.51
CA GLN A 280 -42.78 -1.41 21.95
C GLN A 280 -43.47 -0.29 22.75
N ARG A 281 -43.27 0.97 22.37
CA ARG A 281 -43.94 2.11 23.04
C ARG A 281 -45.46 2.01 22.94
N THR A 282 -45.99 1.73 21.74
CA THR A 282 -47.44 1.57 21.55
C THR A 282 -48.00 0.42 22.37
N LEU A 283 -47.28 -0.70 22.46
CA LEU A 283 -47.69 -1.83 23.29
C LEU A 283 -47.72 -1.46 24.79
N VAL A 284 -46.72 -0.73 25.27
CA VAL A 284 -46.69 -0.23 26.65
C VAL A 284 -47.87 0.70 26.93
N GLU A 285 -48.18 1.64 26.03
CA GLU A 285 -49.33 2.54 26.16
C GLU A 285 -50.67 1.77 26.18
N GLN A 286 -50.82 0.75 25.33
CA GLN A 286 -52.01 -0.12 25.33
C GLN A 286 -52.17 -0.88 26.65
N LEU A 287 -51.08 -1.45 27.17
CA LEU A 287 -51.08 -2.14 28.47
C LEU A 287 -51.48 -1.18 29.60
N GLN A 288 -50.93 0.02 29.63
CA GLN A 288 -51.29 1.04 30.64
C GLN A 288 -52.77 1.40 30.58
N LYS A 289 -53.33 1.60 29.37
CA LYS A 289 -54.75 1.90 29.20
C LYS A 289 -55.64 0.77 29.71
N SER A 290 -55.30 -0.48 29.41
CA SER A 290 -56.07 -1.64 29.88
C SER A 290 -56.04 -1.79 31.40
N LEU A 291 -54.89 -1.51 32.05
CA LEU A 291 -54.80 -1.52 33.50
C LEU A 291 -55.69 -0.43 34.14
N TYR A 292 -55.69 0.78 33.57
CA TYR A 292 -56.56 1.87 34.03
C TYR A 292 -58.06 1.53 33.92
N GLU A 293 -58.47 0.90 32.81
CA GLU A 293 -59.84 0.42 32.62
C GLU A 293 -60.22 -0.63 33.67
N GLN A 294 -59.31 -1.55 34.00
CA GLN A 294 -59.53 -2.57 35.03
C GLN A 294 -59.73 -1.95 36.42
N GLU A 295 -58.88 -1.00 36.83
CA GLU A 295 -59.02 -0.30 38.12
C GLU A 295 -60.35 0.48 38.23
N THR A 296 -60.81 1.08 37.12
CA THR A 296 -62.06 1.84 37.08
C THR A 296 -63.28 0.93 37.23
N LEU A 297 -63.24 -0.26 36.61
CA LEU A 297 -64.28 -1.28 36.75
C LEU A 297 -64.38 -1.76 38.21
N ASP A 298 -63.24 -2.05 38.85
CA ASP A 298 -63.18 -2.47 40.25
C ASP A 298 -63.74 -1.42 41.21
N ARG A 299 -63.56 -0.12 40.90
CA ARG A 299 -64.14 0.98 41.70
C ARG A 299 -65.67 1.02 41.60
N THR A 300 -66.23 0.90 40.40
CA THR A 300 -67.68 0.98 40.16
C THR A 300 -68.45 -0.15 40.84
N VAL A 301 -67.89 -1.36 40.86
CA VAL A 301 -68.49 -2.52 41.54
C VAL A 301 -68.61 -2.29 43.05
N ARG A 302 -67.66 -1.55 43.66
CA ARG A 302 -67.65 -1.30 45.11
C ARG A 302 -68.67 -0.25 45.56
N GLU A 303 -69.04 0.71 44.71
CA GLU A 303 -69.95 1.81 45.07
C GLU A 303 -71.43 1.41 45.15
N LEU A 304 -71.85 0.28 44.56
CA LEU A 304 -73.26 -0.15 44.48
C LEU A 304 -73.76 -1.05 45.63
N SER A 305 -73.08 -1.12 46.79
CA SER A 305 -73.21 -2.27 47.73
C SER A 305 -74.06 -2.10 49.02
N VAL A 306 -74.86 -1.05 49.25
CA VAL A 306 -75.83 -1.02 50.38
C VAL A 306 -77.14 -0.30 49.98
N PRO A 307 -78.22 -1.01 49.62
CA PRO A 307 -79.52 -0.38 49.38
C PRO A 307 -80.23 -0.07 50.71
N THR A 308 -80.74 1.16 50.89
CA THR A 308 -81.68 1.50 51.98
C THR A 308 -83.10 1.48 51.42
N ILE A 309 -84.02 0.78 52.09
CA ILE A 309 -85.37 0.52 51.58
C ILE A 309 -86.42 1.09 52.55
N PRO A 310 -87.07 2.23 52.25
CA PRO A 310 -88.14 2.76 53.09
C PRO A 310 -89.42 1.94 52.90
N ILE A 311 -90.07 1.53 53.99
CA ILE A 311 -91.24 0.65 53.92
C ILE A 311 -92.53 1.29 54.47
N LEU A 312 -92.40 2.23 55.41
CA LEU A 312 -93.49 3.02 56.00
C LEU A 312 -92.95 4.41 56.36
N PRO A 313 -93.81 5.45 56.55
CA PRO A 313 -93.36 6.74 57.05
C PRO A 313 -92.58 6.58 58.37
N GLY A 314 -91.30 6.96 58.37
CA GLY A 314 -90.42 6.84 59.53
C GLY A 314 -89.83 5.45 59.78
N VAL A 315 -90.04 4.44 58.91
CA VAL A 315 -89.49 3.09 59.06
C VAL A 315 -88.61 2.71 57.86
N LEU A 316 -87.33 2.40 58.13
CA LEU A 316 -86.33 2.06 57.12
C LEU A 316 -85.79 0.64 57.29
N VAL A 317 -85.68 -0.13 56.19
CA VAL A 317 -85.03 -1.45 56.16
C VAL A 317 -83.65 -1.35 55.53
N ILE A 318 -82.68 -2.03 56.15
CA ILE A 318 -81.29 -2.07 55.71
C ILE A 318 -80.83 -3.52 55.64
N PRO A 319 -80.85 -4.14 54.44
CA PRO A 319 -80.42 -5.51 54.26
C PRO A 319 -78.90 -5.64 54.22
N LEU A 320 -78.39 -6.56 55.04
CA LEU A 320 -76.99 -6.96 55.07
C LEU A 320 -76.87 -8.26 54.26
N VAL A 321 -76.47 -8.14 52.99
CA VAL A 321 -76.39 -9.28 52.05
C VAL A 321 -74.94 -9.55 51.64
N GLY A 322 -74.54 -10.82 51.72
CA GLY A 322 -73.26 -11.32 51.21
C GLY A 322 -72.12 -11.25 52.23
N ALA A 323 -70.88 -11.43 51.74
CA ALA A 323 -69.69 -11.32 52.59
C ALA A 323 -69.58 -9.89 53.14
N PHE A 324 -69.67 -9.77 54.46
CA PHE A 324 -69.65 -8.51 55.19
C PHE A 324 -68.25 -8.31 55.76
N ASP A 325 -67.44 -7.47 55.10
CA ASP A 325 -66.06 -7.14 55.51
C ASP A 325 -65.96 -5.78 56.21
N GLN A 326 -64.79 -5.49 56.81
CA GLN A 326 -64.55 -4.26 57.57
C GLN A 326 -64.78 -2.98 56.75
N GLN A 327 -64.46 -2.99 55.45
CA GLN A 327 -64.61 -1.80 54.58
C GLN A 327 -66.09 -1.54 54.28
N ARG A 328 -66.86 -2.60 53.99
CA ARG A 328 -68.31 -2.52 53.80
C ARG A 328 -69.02 -2.08 55.08
N ALA A 329 -68.55 -2.52 56.24
CA ALA A 329 -69.07 -2.13 57.54
C ALA A 329 -68.93 -0.63 57.83
N GLN A 330 -67.78 -0.03 57.54
CA GLN A 330 -67.57 1.41 57.69
C GLN A 330 -68.46 2.23 56.74
N ASN A 331 -68.53 1.82 55.47
CA ASN A 331 -69.39 2.46 54.48
C ASN A 331 -70.87 2.36 54.87
N LEU A 332 -71.29 1.20 55.39
CA LEU A 332 -72.64 0.99 55.91
C LEU A 332 -72.96 2.01 57.01
N GLN A 333 -72.11 2.17 58.02
CA GLN A 333 -72.35 3.11 59.11
C GLN A 333 -72.59 4.53 58.60
N THR A 334 -71.76 5.02 57.67
CA THR A 334 -71.94 6.35 57.06
C THR A 334 -73.26 6.47 56.31
N ILE A 335 -73.64 5.44 55.53
CA ILE A 335 -74.88 5.42 54.76
C ILE A 335 -76.10 5.38 55.67
N VAL A 336 -76.09 4.53 56.70
CA VAL A 336 -77.21 4.35 57.64
C VAL A 336 -77.45 5.61 58.46
N LEU A 337 -76.41 6.24 58.99
CA LEU A 337 -76.54 7.46 59.79
C LEU A 337 -77.02 8.64 58.93
N SER A 338 -76.49 8.79 57.71
CA SER A 338 -76.93 9.80 56.75
C SER A 338 -78.39 9.61 56.33
N ALA A 339 -78.80 8.35 56.08
CA ALA A 339 -80.19 8.04 55.75
C ALA A 339 -81.14 8.32 56.93
N ALA A 340 -80.74 8.00 58.16
CA ALA A 340 -81.52 8.27 59.37
C ALA A 340 -81.72 9.78 59.58
N GLU A 341 -80.67 10.59 59.40
CA GLU A 341 -80.72 12.05 59.51
C GLU A 341 -81.61 12.69 58.43
N GLN A 342 -81.38 12.36 57.16
CA GLN A 342 -82.06 13.01 56.03
C GLN A 342 -83.55 12.65 55.96
N GLN A 343 -83.92 11.42 56.31
CA GLN A 343 -85.28 10.90 56.15
C GLN A 343 -86.12 10.97 57.44
N ARG A 344 -85.57 11.51 58.54
CA ARG A 344 -86.21 11.58 59.88
C ARG A 344 -86.83 10.25 60.29
N VAL A 345 -86.01 9.20 60.18
CA VAL A 345 -86.44 7.83 60.45
C VAL A 345 -86.59 7.65 61.97
N THR A 346 -87.74 7.15 62.41
CA THR A 346 -88.00 6.81 63.81
C THR A 346 -87.67 5.36 64.13
N HIS A 347 -87.68 4.47 63.13
CA HIS A 347 -87.39 3.04 63.31
C HIS A 347 -86.49 2.49 62.18
N VAL A 348 -85.45 1.75 62.53
CA VAL A 348 -84.52 1.14 61.58
C VAL A 348 -84.47 -0.37 61.76
N LEU A 349 -84.78 -1.11 60.71
CA LEU A 349 -84.80 -2.56 60.65
C LEU A 349 -83.53 -3.05 59.96
N LEU A 350 -82.60 -3.61 60.73
CA LEU A 350 -81.39 -4.22 60.20
C LEU A 350 -81.69 -5.69 59.86
N ASP A 351 -81.73 -5.99 58.56
CA ASP A 351 -81.99 -7.33 58.06
C ASP A 351 -80.70 -8.12 57.90
N VAL A 352 -80.48 -9.06 58.83
CA VAL A 352 -79.30 -9.93 58.85
C VAL A 352 -79.55 -11.29 58.21
N THR A 353 -80.69 -11.48 57.53
CA THR A 353 -81.06 -12.76 56.88
C THR A 353 -80.00 -13.22 55.87
N GLY A 354 -79.32 -12.28 55.21
CA GLY A 354 -78.30 -12.52 54.19
C GLY A 354 -76.86 -12.66 54.70
N VAL A 355 -76.65 -12.69 56.03
CA VAL A 355 -75.32 -12.80 56.66
C VAL A 355 -75.07 -14.26 57.10
N PRO A 356 -74.21 -15.03 56.39
CA PRO A 356 -74.07 -16.46 56.62
C PRO A 356 -73.23 -16.80 57.86
N LEU A 357 -72.29 -15.93 58.25
CA LEU A 357 -71.47 -16.07 59.46
C LEU A 357 -71.31 -14.72 60.13
N VAL A 358 -71.45 -14.69 61.46
CA VAL A 358 -71.20 -13.51 62.28
C VAL A 358 -69.98 -13.79 63.15
N ASP A 359 -68.93 -13.02 62.97
CA ASP A 359 -67.76 -13.03 63.85
C ASP A 359 -67.86 -11.92 64.92
N THR A 360 -66.86 -11.85 65.80
CA THR A 360 -66.79 -10.83 66.85
C THR A 360 -66.78 -9.41 66.29
N HIS A 361 -66.19 -9.19 65.11
CA HIS A 361 -66.05 -7.86 64.52
C HIS A 361 -67.39 -7.37 63.94
N VAL A 362 -68.09 -8.22 63.18
CA VAL A 362 -69.42 -7.93 62.63
C VAL A 362 -70.42 -7.65 63.76
N ALA A 363 -70.37 -8.46 64.83
CA ALA A 363 -71.29 -8.28 65.95
C ALA A 363 -71.02 -6.99 66.75
N GLN A 364 -69.74 -6.64 66.99
CA GLN A 364 -69.39 -5.33 67.59
C GLN A 364 -69.85 -4.16 66.71
N MET A 365 -69.73 -4.29 65.39
CA MET A 365 -70.20 -3.26 64.47
C MET A 365 -71.73 -3.08 64.53
N ILE A 366 -72.50 -4.17 64.55
CA ILE A 366 -73.96 -4.09 64.68
C ILE A 366 -74.32 -3.30 65.95
N ILE A 367 -73.65 -3.58 67.08
CA ILE A 367 -73.83 -2.84 68.34
C ILE A 367 -73.49 -1.35 68.16
N HIS A 368 -72.39 -1.04 67.49
CA HIS A 368 -72.00 0.35 67.23
C HIS A 368 -73.05 1.08 66.39
N ILE A 369 -73.56 0.47 65.33
CA ILE A 369 -74.60 1.05 64.48
C ILE A 369 -75.90 1.24 65.27
N THR A 370 -76.34 0.24 66.03
CA THR A 370 -77.57 0.34 66.84
C THR A 370 -77.45 1.46 67.88
N ASN A 371 -76.31 1.58 68.56
CA ASN A 371 -76.09 2.64 69.55
C ASN A 371 -76.06 4.02 68.89
N SER A 372 -75.40 4.16 67.73
CA SER A 372 -75.37 5.43 67.00
C SER A 372 -76.77 5.84 66.51
N LEU A 373 -77.60 4.90 66.06
CA LEU A 373 -78.98 5.15 65.67
C LEU A 373 -79.85 5.60 66.86
N GLN A 374 -79.70 4.94 68.01
CA GLN A 374 -80.39 5.34 69.25
C GLN A 374 -80.01 6.76 69.69
N LEU A 375 -78.74 7.13 69.58
CA LEU A 375 -78.28 8.50 69.87
C LEU A 375 -78.89 9.54 68.93
N LEU A 376 -79.22 9.15 67.70
CA LEU A 376 -79.92 9.99 66.72
C LEU A 376 -81.45 9.99 66.90
N GLY A 377 -81.97 9.27 67.90
CA GLY A 377 -83.41 9.19 68.18
C GLY A 377 -84.17 8.22 67.26
N ALA A 378 -83.47 7.36 66.53
CA ALA A 378 -84.07 6.27 65.77
C ALA A 378 -84.00 4.96 66.57
N GLU A 379 -85.09 4.22 66.63
CA GLU A 379 -85.17 2.93 67.31
C GLU A 379 -84.71 1.79 66.39
N PRO A 380 -83.53 1.19 66.62
CA PRO A 380 -83.08 0.09 65.80
C PRO A 380 -83.78 -1.22 66.20
N SER A 381 -83.88 -2.16 65.27
CA SER A 381 -84.31 -3.53 65.49
C SER A 381 -83.56 -4.48 64.57
N LEU A 382 -83.32 -5.70 65.04
CA LEU A 382 -82.73 -6.76 64.22
C LEU A 382 -83.84 -7.69 63.72
N ILE A 383 -83.75 -8.08 62.45
CA ILE A 383 -84.65 -9.05 61.84
C ILE A 383 -83.86 -10.17 61.17
N GLY A 384 -84.42 -11.39 61.16
CA GLY A 384 -83.84 -12.49 60.39
C GLY A 384 -82.65 -13.21 61.03
N ILE A 385 -82.53 -13.16 62.37
CA ILE A 385 -81.46 -13.90 63.07
C ILE A 385 -81.72 -15.40 62.95
N ARG A 386 -80.86 -16.10 62.20
CA ARG A 386 -80.90 -17.56 62.05
C ARG A 386 -80.41 -18.25 63.34
N PRO A 387 -80.85 -19.49 63.64
CA PRO A 387 -80.44 -20.21 64.85
C PRO A 387 -78.92 -20.33 65.03
N GLU A 388 -78.17 -20.53 63.95
CA GLU A 388 -76.72 -20.69 63.97
C GLU A 388 -76.02 -19.36 64.34
N VAL A 389 -76.57 -18.24 63.88
CA VAL A 389 -76.09 -16.90 64.19
C VAL A 389 -76.40 -16.55 65.65
N ALA A 390 -77.61 -16.87 66.13
CA ALA A 390 -77.98 -16.67 67.52
C ALA A 390 -77.06 -17.43 68.48
N GLN A 391 -76.76 -18.70 68.18
CA GLN A 391 -75.84 -19.51 68.98
C GLN A 391 -74.42 -18.93 68.98
N THR A 392 -73.96 -18.42 67.83
CA THR A 392 -72.65 -17.79 67.71
C THR A 392 -72.56 -16.51 68.53
N LEU A 393 -73.58 -15.64 68.49
CA LEU A 393 -73.64 -14.42 69.30
C LEU A 393 -73.60 -14.71 70.81
N ILE A 394 -74.30 -15.75 71.25
CA ILE A 394 -74.27 -16.21 72.64
C ILE A 394 -72.87 -16.72 73.02
N ASN A 395 -72.26 -17.55 72.17
CA ASN A 395 -70.91 -18.08 72.40
C ASN A 395 -69.85 -16.98 72.44
N LEU A 396 -70.04 -15.90 71.68
CA LEU A 396 -69.20 -14.70 71.68
C LEU A 396 -69.42 -13.81 72.92
N GLY A 397 -70.37 -14.13 73.79
CA GLY A 397 -70.70 -13.36 74.98
C GLY A 397 -71.46 -12.06 74.69
N ILE A 398 -72.03 -11.92 73.50
CA ILE A 398 -72.70 -10.70 73.04
C ILE A 398 -74.16 -10.72 73.48
N LYS A 399 -74.57 -9.66 74.17
CA LYS A 399 -75.94 -9.46 74.63
C LYS A 399 -76.48 -8.16 74.04
N PHE A 400 -77.60 -8.26 73.35
CA PHE A 400 -78.35 -7.10 72.89
C PHE A 400 -79.38 -6.73 73.97
N GLU A 401 -78.95 -5.95 74.94
CA GLU A 401 -79.85 -5.43 75.97
C GLU A 401 -80.74 -4.34 75.36
N HIS A 402 -82.06 -4.46 75.55
CA HIS A 402 -83.05 -3.48 75.08
C HIS A 402 -83.15 -3.27 73.55
N LEU A 403 -82.62 -4.18 72.73
CA LEU A 403 -82.80 -4.16 71.28
C LEU A 403 -83.93 -5.13 70.87
N PRO A 404 -85.01 -4.66 70.21
CA PRO A 404 -86.04 -5.54 69.68
C PRO A 404 -85.49 -6.46 68.58
N ILE A 405 -85.80 -7.74 68.68
CA ILE A 405 -85.41 -8.76 67.71
C ILE A 405 -86.68 -9.45 67.19
N TYR A 406 -86.83 -9.51 65.88
CA TYR A 406 -87.95 -10.18 65.22
C TYR A 406 -87.46 -11.31 64.31
N ALA A 407 -88.29 -12.32 64.11
CA ALA A 407 -87.95 -13.46 63.27
C ALA A 407 -87.76 -13.06 61.79
N ASP A 408 -88.58 -12.12 61.31
CA ASP A 408 -88.58 -11.64 59.94
C ASP A 408 -89.08 -10.19 59.86
N LEU A 409 -89.01 -9.61 58.66
CA LEU A 409 -89.47 -8.26 58.39
C LEU A 409 -90.97 -8.08 58.68
N GLN A 410 -91.79 -9.07 58.33
CA GLN A 410 -93.23 -9.01 58.51
C GLN A 410 -93.61 -8.85 59.98
N SER A 411 -93.01 -9.67 60.85
CA SER A 411 -93.21 -9.65 62.30
C SER A 411 -92.88 -8.29 62.91
N ALA A 412 -91.80 -7.66 62.44
CA ALA A 412 -91.39 -6.35 62.92
C ALA A 412 -92.37 -5.25 62.50
N VAL A 413 -92.80 -5.27 61.23
CA VAL A 413 -93.75 -4.28 60.70
C VAL A 413 -95.13 -4.39 61.36
N GLU A 414 -95.63 -5.61 61.55
CA GLU A 414 -96.89 -5.86 62.27
C GLU A 414 -96.85 -5.31 63.70
N HIS A 415 -95.70 -5.46 64.38
CA HIS A 415 -95.51 -4.89 65.71
C HIS A 415 -95.65 -3.36 65.71
N TYR A 416 -94.97 -2.68 64.79
CA TYR A 416 -95.01 -1.21 64.69
C TYR A 416 -96.39 -0.67 64.33
N LEU A 417 -97.08 -1.31 63.38
CA LEU A 417 -98.46 -0.94 63.02
C LEU A 417 -99.41 -1.11 64.22
N SER A 418 -99.23 -2.15 65.04
CA SER A 418 -100.06 -2.40 66.22
C SER A 418 -99.81 -1.38 67.35
N GLN A 419 -98.59 -0.85 67.48
CA GLN A 419 -98.27 0.19 68.46
C GLN A 419 -98.84 1.55 68.07
N ASP A 420 -98.78 1.91 66.78
CA ASP A 420 -99.35 3.16 66.26
C ASP A 420 -100.89 3.20 66.44
N MET A 421 -101.55 2.05 66.21
CA MET A 421 -102.98 1.88 66.48
C MET A 421 -103.34 1.97 67.98
N ARG A 422 -102.43 1.61 68.90
CA ARG A 422 -102.63 1.73 70.36
C ARG A 422 -102.36 3.15 70.89
N ASN A 423 -101.44 3.90 70.27
CA ASN A 423 -101.17 5.30 70.63
C ASN A 423 -102.29 6.24 70.15
N THR A 424 -102.86 5.98 68.97
CA THR A 424 -104.00 6.73 68.43
C THR A 424 -105.29 6.50 69.21
N SER A 425 -105.48 5.33 69.84
CA SER A 425 -106.67 5.03 70.66
C SER A 425 -106.58 5.47 72.14
N ARG A 426 -105.42 5.95 72.62
CA ARG A 426 -105.25 6.57 73.95
C ARG A 426 -105.48 8.09 73.98
N HIS A 427 -105.46 8.76 72.83
CA HIS A 427 -105.72 10.20 72.69
C HIS A 427 -107.16 10.55 72.23
N GLY A 428 -108.10 9.60 72.33
CA GLY A 428 -109.48 9.79 71.89
C GLY A 428 -110.53 9.21 72.86
N ARG A 429 -110.86 9.96 73.92
CA ARG A 429 -112.18 10.02 74.56
C ARG A 429 -112.21 11.24 75.51
N PRO A 430 -113.35 11.94 75.58
CA PRO A 430 -113.51 13.34 75.16
C PRO A 430 -112.86 14.40 76.05
#